data_AF-A0A0U4ZGE8-F1
#
_entry.id   AF-A0A0U4ZGE8-F1
#
_cell.length_a   1.000
_cell.length_b   1.000
_cell.length_c   1.000
_cell.angle_alpha   90.00
_cell.angle_beta   90.00
_cell.angle_gamma   90.00
#
_symmetry.space_group_name_H-M   'P 1'
#
loop_
_entity.id
_entity.type
_entity.pdbx_description
1 polymer ?
#
loop_
_entity_poly.entity_id
_entity_poly.type
_entity_poly.pdbx_seq_one_letter_code
_entity_poly.pdbx_strand_id
1 'polypeptide(L)'
;MVGGSLPTRFYLVHFRSAQLAQSPPFRCFWHAFPIGSGFIINQDDQNTFTAHYLLPPSDPGASEAIDPRDIVYKTLGGYAGAHQITIDSFLVHGRWQPSFGITAATSRVADVFSWQATQCTGHHRRADTE
;
A
#
# COMPACT_ATOMS: atom_id res chain seq x y z
N MET A 1 13.92 -12.50 9.24
CA MET A 1 12.95 -11.39 9.27
C MET A 1 12.17 -11.54 10.58
N VAL A 2 12.12 -10.50 11.41
CA VAL A 2 11.34 -10.52 12.66
C VAL A 2 10.06 -9.75 12.41
N GLY A 3 8.89 -10.37 12.61
CA GLY A 3 7.61 -9.77 12.24
C GLY A 3 6.43 -10.71 12.37
N GLY A 4 5.24 -10.19 12.05
CA GLY A 4 3.99 -10.93 12.06
C GLY A 4 2.88 -10.23 11.27
N SER A 5 1.88 -11.00 10.86
CA SER A 5 0.65 -10.48 10.25
C SER A 5 -0.28 -9.94 11.34
N LEU A 6 -0.91 -8.80 11.08
CA LEU A 6 -1.99 -8.34 11.95
C LEU A 6 -3.20 -9.28 11.79
N PRO A 7 -3.96 -9.55 12.86
CA PRO A 7 -5.17 -10.38 12.81
C PRO A 7 -6.37 -9.62 12.21
N THR A 8 -6.12 -8.80 11.20
CA THR A 8 -7.09 -7.93 10.54
C THR A 8 -6.92 -8.06 9.04
N ARG A 9 -8.03 -8.18 8.31
CA ARG A 9 -8.05 -8.21 6.85
C ARG A 9 -8.91 -7.07 6.34
N PHE A 10 -8.51 -6.53 5.21
CA PHE A 10 -9.20 -5.42 4.57
C PHE A 10 -9.61 -5.79 3.15
N TYR A 11 -10.69 -5.17 2.69
CA TYR A 11 -11.00 -5.06 1.27
C TYR A 11 -10.73 -3.63 0.81
N LEU A 12 -9.84 -3.48 -0.16
CA LEU A 12 -9.50 -2.22 -0.77
C LEU A 12 -10.33 -2.02 -2.03
N VAL A 13 -10.85 -0.81 -2.22
CA VAL A 13 -11.44 -0.36 -3.48
C VAL A 13 -10.89 1.01 -3.82
N HIS A 14 -10.20 1.10 -4.94
CA HIS A 14 -9.74 2.33 -5.57
C HIS A 14 -10.73 2.68 -6.69
N PHE A 15 -11.32 3.88 -6.65
CA PHE A 15 -12.44 4.24 -7.52
C PHE A 15 -12.51 5.74 -7.79
N ARG A 16 -13.33 6.13 -8.76
CA ARG A 16 -13.67 7.53 -9.04
C ARG A 16 -15.12 7.85 -8.71
N SER A 17 -15.37 9.03 -8.14
CA SER A 17 -16.71 9.55 -7.90
C SER A 17 -16.75 11.08 -7.90
N ALA A 18 -17.31 11.66 -8.95
CA ALA A 18 -17.58 13.10 -9.03
C ALA A 18 -18.62 13.55 -8.00
N GLN A 19 -19.60 12.69 -7.69
CA GLN A 19 -20.60 12.99 -6.65
C GLN A 19 -19.94 13.11 -5.27
N LEU A 20 -19.07 12.17 -4.90
CA LEU A 20 -18.40 12.20 -3.59
C LEU A 20 -17.50 13.44 -3.49
N ALA A 21 -16.76 13.75 -4.55
CA ALA A 21 -15.92 14.93 -4.64
C ALA A 21 -16.66 16.26 -4.45
N GLN A 22 -17.95 16.33 -4.81
CA GLN A 22 -18.76 17.54 -4.67
C GLN A 22 -19.49 17.61 -3.32
N SER A 23 -19.53 16.50 -2.58
CA SER A 23 -20.23 16.43 -1.30
C SER A 23 -19.50 17.25 -0.22
N PRO A 24 -20.15 18.23 0.44
CA PRO A 24 -19.49 19.12 1.40
C PRO A 24 -18.59 18.44 2.45
N PRO A 25 -18.97 17.31 3.10
CA PRO A 25 -18.09 16.62 4.05
C PRO A 25 -16.85 15.97 3.42
N PHE A 26 -16.84 15.77 2.10
CA PHE A 26 -15.81 15.03 1.37
C PHE A 26 -15.03 15.88 0.35
N ARG A 27 -15.30 17.19 0.26
CA ARG A 27 -14.60 18.09 -0.67
C ARG A 27 -13.12 18.32 -0.32
N CYS A 28 -12.77 18.28 0.96
CA CYS A 28 -11.44 18.66 1.43
C CYS A 28 -11.06 17.81 2.65
N PHE A 29 -10.65 16.58 2.39
CA PHE A 29 -10.08 15.70 3.40
C PHE A 29 -8.98 14.86 2.76
N TRP A 30 -7.97 14.47 3.54
CA TRP A 30 -7.00 13.47 3.08
C TRP A 30 -7.41 12.07 3.55
N HIS A 31 -7.75 11.94 4.84
CA HIS A 31 -8.21 10.70 5.46
C HIS A 31 -9.53 10.93 6.19
N ALA A 32 -10.51 10.06 5.94
CA ALA A 32 -11.77 10.01 6.67
C ALA A 32 -11.92 8.64 7.32
N PHE A 33 -12.36 8.62 8.58
CA PHE A 33 -12.54 7.41 9.38
C PHE A 33 -14.01 7.28 9.83
N PRO A 34 -14.92 6.84 8.95
CA PRO A 34 -16.29 6.58 9.36
C PRO A 34 -16.33 5.54 10.49
N ILE A 35 -17.00 5.88 11.58
CA ILE A 35 -16.98 5.07 12.80
C ILE A 35 -17.63 3.71 12.51
N GLY A 36 -16.96 2.62 12.89
CA GLY A 36 -17.52 1.27 12.82
C GLY A 36 -17.37 0.57 11.45
N SER A 37 -16.65 1.14 10.49
CA SER A 37 -16.36 0.50 9.20
C SER A 37 -14.86 0.41 8.92
N GLY A 38 -14.29 1.42 8.28
CA GLY A 38 -12.95 1.43 7.75
C GLY A 38 -12.49 2.86 7.52
N PHE A 39 -11.73 3.10 6.45
CA PHE A 39 -11.24 4.43 6.14
C PHE A 39 -11.25 4.71 4.65
N ILE A 40 -11.36 6.00 4.33
CA ILE A 40 -11.37 6.50 2.96
C ILE A 40 -10.26 7.51 2.82
N ILE A 41 -9.56 7.45 1.69
CA ILE A 41 -8.45 8.33 1.36
C ILE A 41 -8.79 9.05 0.06
N ASN A 42 -8.74 10.38 0.09
CA ASN A 42 -8.72 11.20 -1.12
C ASN A 42 -7.30 11.21 -1.67
N GLN A 43 -7.13 10.75 -2.91
CA GLN A 43 -5.79 10.48 -3.46
C GLN A 43 -5.23 11.67 -4.24
N ASP A 44 -6.09 12.50 -4.82
CA ASP A 44 -5.70 13.57 -5.74
C ASP A 44 -6.43 14.91 -5.51
N ASP A 45 -7.24 15.03 -4.45
CA ASP A 45 -8.10 16.19 -4.16
C ASP A 45 -9.10 16.53 -5.28
N GLN A 46 -9.31 15.61 -6.22
CA GLN A 46 -10.22 15.80 -7.34
C GLN A 46 -11.38 14.82 -7.23
N ASN A 47 -11.20 13.57 -7.65
CA ASN A 47 -12.29 12.60 -7.68
C ASN A 47 -11.82 11.16 -7.52
N THR A 48 -10.54 10.93 -7.20
CA THR A 48 -9.99 9.59 -7.00
C THR A 48 -9.92 9.27 -5.52
N PHE A 49 -10.56 8.17 -5.13
CA PHE A 49 -10.68 7.76 -3.73
C PHE A 49 -10.23 6.32 -3.55
N THR A 50 -9.79 6.01 -2.33
CA THR A 50 -9.52 4.64 -1.89
C THR A 50 -10.28 4.34 -0.62
N ALA A 51 -11.16 3.35 -0.65
CA ALA A 51 -11.85 2.82 0.51
C ALA A 51 -11.13 1.56 1.00
N HIS A 52 -10.86 1.48 2.30
CA HIS A 52 -10.36 0.30 2.99
C HIS A 52 -11.41 -0.13 4.00
N TYR A 53 -12.08 -1.24 3.73
CA TYR A 53 -13.12 -1.78 4.61
C TYR A 53 -12.58 -2.92 5.45
N LEU A 54 -12.83 -2.88 6.76
CA LEU A 54 -12.46 -3.95 7.68
C LEU A 54 -13.36 -5.17 7.45
N LEU A 55 -12.79 -6.30 7.06
CA LEU A 55 -13.54 -7.54 6.87
C LEU A 55 -13.83 -8.20 8.22
N PRO A 56 -15.05 -8.75 8.43
CA PRO A 56 -15.38 -9.49 9.63
C PRO A 56 -14.42 -10.68 9.88
N PRO A 57 -14.09 -11.01 11.14
CA PRO A 57 -13.23 -12.16 11.44
C PRO A 57 -13.76 -13.49 10.88
N SER A 58 -15.09 -13.62 10.79
CA SER A 58 -15.81 -14.79 10.28
C SER A 58 -15.82 -14.92 8.76
N ASP A 59 -15.31 -13.95 7.99
CA ASP A 59 -15.17 -14.10 6.54
C ASP A 59 -13.99 -15.06 6.28
N PRO A 60 -14.16 -16.34 5.91
CA PRO A 60 -13.08 -17.32 5.87
C PRO A 60 -12.15 -17.16 4.66
N GLY A 61 -11.98 -15.93 4.14
CA GLY A 61 -11.42 -15.70 2.81
C GLY A 61 -12.38 -16.25 1.76
N ALA A 62 -13.70 -16.12 2.02
CA ALA A 62 -14.73 -16.86 1.31
C ALA A 62 -14.62 -16.67 -0.20
N SER A 63 -14.79 -17.78 -0.90
CA SER A 63 -14.92 -17.94 -2.36
C SER A 63 -16.01 -17.09 -3.00
N GLU A 64 -16.78 -16.30 -2.24
CA GLU A 64 -17.79 -15.41 -2.78
C GLU A 64 -17.16 -14.12 -3.32
N ALA A 65 -17.61 -13.76 -4.53
CA ALA A 65 -17.26 -12.50 -5.16
C ALA A 65 -17.89 -11.36 -4.34
N ILE A 66 -17.04 -10.54 -3.73
CA ILE A 66 -17.45 -9.31 -3.05
C ILE A 66 -17.66 -8.24 -4.13
N ASP A 67 -18.83 -7.61 -4.17
CA ASP A 67 -19.06 -6.44 -5.01
C ASP A 67 -18.27 -5.23 -4.44
N PRO A 68 -17.31 -4.64 -5.19
CA PRO A 68 -16.58 -3.46 -4.74
C PRO A 68 -17.49 -2.26 -4.44
N ARG A 69 -18.68 -2.18 -5.05
CA ARG A 69 -19.66 -1.13 -4.76
C ARG A 69 -20.17 -1.20 -3.34
N ASP A 70 -20.55 -2.39 -2.89
CA ASP A 70 -21.04 -2.62 -1.53
C ASP A 70 -19.97 -2.26 -0.49
N ILE A 71 -18.71 -2.53 -0.82
CA ILE A 71 -17.58 -2.17 0.04
C ILE A 71 -17.46 -0.65 0.20
N VAL A 72 -17.56 0.12 -0.89
CA VAL A 72 -17.53 1.58 -0.83
C VAL A 72 -18.69 2.10 0.02
N TYR A 73 -19.91 1.60 -0.19
CA TYR A 73 -21.09 2.06 0.54
C TYR A 73 -21.02 1.74 2.04
N LYS A 74 -20.58 0.52 2.39
CA LYS A 74 -20.38 0.13 3.80
C LYS A 74 -19.27 0.95 4.45
N THR A 75 -18.20 1.26 3.72
CA THR A 75 -17.11 2.09 4.24
C THR A 75 -17.61 3.50 4.55
N LEU A 76 -18.27 4.17 3.60
CA LEU A 76 -18.83 5.52 3.79
C LEU A 76 -19.89 5.57 4.90
N GLY A 77 -20.69 4.52 4.99
CA GLY A 77 -21.82 4.42 5.89
C GLY A 77 -21.50 4.30 7.37
N GLY A 78 -20.41 3.60 7.72
CA GLY A 78 -20.07 3.34 9.12
C GLY A 78 -21.21 2.64 9.87
N TYR A 79 -21.39 3.00 11.14
CA TYR A 79 -22.49 2.49 11.97
C TYR A 79 -23.90 2.85 11.49
N ALA A 80 -24.06 3.86 10.63
CA ALA A 80 -25.36 4.25 10.09
C ALA A 80 -25.86 3.28 9.00
N GLY A 81 -25.05 2.28 8.61
CA GLY A 81 -25.35 1.39 7.49
C GLY A 81 -24.92 2.00 6.16
N ALA A 82 -25.08 1.25 5.06
CA ALA A 82 -24.53 1.60 3.75
C ALA A 82 -24.95 3.00 3.27
N HIS A 83 -23.97 3.83 2.86
CA HIS A 83 -24.21 5.14 2.26
C HIS A 83 -23.99 5.08 0.75
N GLN A 84 -25.08 5.16 -0.01
CA GLN A 84 -25.04 5.04 -1.46
C GLN A 84 -24.59 6.33 -2.13
N ILE A 85 -23.65 6.20 -3.07
CA ILE A 85 -23.15 7.26 -3.93
C ILE A 85 -23.01 6.74 -5.36
N THR A 86 -22.94 7.64 -6.32
CA THR A 86 -22.56 7.30 -7.70
C THR A 86 -21.07 7.00 -7.74
N ILE A 87 -20.72 5.81 -8.23
CA ILE A 87 -19.33 5.42 -8.51
C ILE A 87 -19.17 5.41 -10.03
N ASP A 88 -18.31 6.29 -10.54
CA ASP A 88 -18.11 6.48 -11.98
C ASP A 88 -17.31 5.33 -12.58
N SER A 89 -16.29 4.87 -11.85
CA SER A 89 -15.46 3.73 -12.27
C SER A 89 -14.71 3.11 -11.10
N PHE A 90 -14.47 1.79 -11.20
CA PHE A 90 -13.53 1.08 -10.34
C PHE A 90 -12.17 1.00 -11.04
N LEU A 91 -11.11 1.34 -10.32
CA LEU A 91 -9.74 1.34 -10.83
C LEU A 91 -9.00 0.07 -10.39
N VAL A 92 -9.09 -0.27 -9.10
CA VAL A 92 -8.47 -1.47 -8.49
C VAL A 92 -9.34 -1.92 -7.32
N HIS A 93 -9.46 -3.22 -7.08
CA HIS A 93 -9.98 -3.70 -5.81
C HIS A 93 -9.38 -5.06 -5.43
N GLY A 94 -9.32 -5.34 -4.13
CA GLY A 94 -8.75 -6.61 -3.67
C GLY A 94 -8.66 -6.72 -2.17
N ARG A 95 -8.49 -7.96 -1.71
CA ARG A 95 -8.26 -8.28 -0.30
C ARG A 95 -6.78 -8.09 0.01
N TRP A 96 -6.49 -7.55 1.19
CA TRP A 96 -5.13 -7.47 1.68
C TRP A 96 -5.09 -7.64 3.21
N GLN A 97 -3.94 -8.09 3.70
CA GLN A 97 -3.67 -8.25 5.12
C GLN A 97 -2.35 -7.56 5.44
N PRO A 98 -2.33 -6.56 6.32
CA PRO A 98 -1.08 -5.94 6.73
C PRO A 98 -0.21 -6.94 7.50
N SER A 99 1.07 -6.91 7.19
CA SER A 99 2.12 -7.55 7.99
C SER A 99 3.19 -6.53 8.33
N PHE A 100 3.71 -6.61 9.54
CA PHE A 100 4.85 -5.81 9.97
C PHE A 100 6.05 -6.73 10.06
N GLY A 101 7.16 -6.32 9.46
CA GLY A 101 8.39 -7.10 9.45
C GLY A 101 9.61 -6.19 9.38
N ILE A 102 10.65 -6.57 10.10
CA ILE A 102 11.96 -5.94 10.07
C ILE A 102 12.95 -6.98 9.54
N THR A 103 13.75 -6.59 8.55
CA THR A 103 14.84 -7.43 8.06
C THR A 103 16.00 -7.43 9.05
N ALA A 104 16.74 -8.55 9.14
CA ALA A 104 17.88 -8.66 10.05
C ALA A 104 19.06 -7.77 9.63
N ALA A 105 19.16 -7.47 8.33
CA ALA A 105 20.13 -6.55 7.78
C ALA A 105 19.56 -5.87 6.54
N THR A 106 19.89 -4.59 6.36
CA THR A 106 19.81 -3.90 5.08
C THR A 106 21.24 -3.71 4.60
N SER A 107 21.52 -4.02 3.34
CA SER A 107 22.84 -3.73 2.78
C SER A 107 23.02 -2.22 2.66
N ARG A 108 24.14 -1.69 3.15
CA ARG A 108 24.56 -0.32 2.81
C ARG A 108 25.26 -0.37 1.46
N VAL A 109 24.83 0.45 0.51
CA VAL A 109 25.57 0.72 -0.74
C VAL A 109 26.80 1.57 -0.39
N ALA A 110 27.76 1.00 0.32
CA ALA A 110 29.06 1.63 0.60
C ALA A 110 30.24 0.72 0.21
N ASP A 111 30.01 -0.58 -0.02
CA ASP A 111 31.08 -1.53 -0.34
C ASP A 111 31.26 -1.82 -1.84
N VAL A 112 30.54 -1.11 -2.72
CA VAL A 112 30.62 -1.34 -4.19
C VAL A 112 31.77 -0.55 -4.86
N PHE A 113 32.44 0.36 -4.13
CA PHE A 113 33.60 1.09 -4.66
C PHE A 113 34.82 0.97 -3.74
N SER A 114 35.31 -0.25 -3.53
CA SER A 114 36.74 -0.43 -3.27
C SER A 114 37.48 -0.36 -4.60
N TRP A 115 37.81 0.85 -5.05
CA TRP A 115 38.88 1.01 -6.03
C TRP A 115 40.16 0.46 -5.39
N GLN A 116 40.58 -0.74 -5.81
CA GLN A 116 41.94 -1.21 -5.60
C GLN A 116 42.89 -0.25 -6.33
N ALA A 117 43.34 0.77 -5.61
CA ALA A 117 44.50 1.53 -6.03
C ALA A 117 45.77 0.85 -5.48
N THR A 118 46.75 0.71 -6.38
CA THR A 118 48.19 0.53 -6.12
C THR A 118 48.66 -0.92 -5.82
N GLN A 119 49.68 -1.51 -6.45
CA GLN A 119 50.84 -1.00 -7.21
C GLN A 119 51.24 -1.97 -8.33
N CYS A 120 51.45 -1.46 -9.56
CA CYS A 120 52.30 -2.13 -10.54
C CYS A 120 53.76 -1.91 -10.13
N THR A 121 54.40 -2.89 -9.49
CA THR A 121 55.85 -2.92 -9.36
C THR A 121 56.46 -3.58 -10.60
N GLY A 122 56.75 -2.74 -11.61
CA GLY A 122 57.68 -3.11 -12.65
C GLY A 122 59.09 -3.14 -12.07
N HIS A 123 59.70 -4.33 -12.00
CA HIS A 123 61.14 -4.43 -11.88
C HIS A 123 61.72 -5.20 -13.05
N HIS A 124 62.47 -4.42 -13.85
CA HIS A 124 63.33 -4.84 -14.94
C HIS A 124 64.23 -6.01 -14.53
N ARG A 125 64.12 -7.11 -15.26
CA ARG A 125 65.13 -8.17 -15.32
C ARG A 125 66.30 -7.63 -16.16
N ARG A 126 67.50 -7.48 -15.58
CA ARG A 126 68.76 -7.44 -16.34
C ARG A 126 69.46 -8.77 -16.14
N ALA A 127 69.84 -9.37 -17.26
CA ALA A 127 70.53 -10.64 -17.36
C ALA A 127 72.06 -10.43 -17.35
N ASP A 128 72.73 -11.43 -16.79
CA ASP A 128 74.02 -12.04 -17.11
C ASP A 128 75.34 -11.24 -16.97
N THR A 129 76.27 -11.82 -16.20
CA THR A 129 77.64 -12.21 -16.62
C THR A 129 78.26 -13.14 -15.56
N GLU A 130 78.50 -14.40 -15.91
CA GLU A 130 79.84 -15.03 -16.04
C GLU A 130 79.75 -16.27 -16.94
#